data_AF-A0A4Y3KFT0-F1
#
_entry.id   AF-A0A4Y3KFT0-F1
#
_cell.length_a   1.000
_cell.length_b   1.000
_cell.length_c   1.000
_cell.angle_alpha   90.00
_cell.angle_beta   90.00
_cell.angle_gamma   90.00
#
_symmetry.space_group_name_H-M   'P 1'
#
loop_
_entity.id
_entity.type
_entity.pdbx_description
1 polymer ?
#
loop_
_entity_poly.entity_id
_entity_poly.type
_entity_poly.pdbx_seq_one_letter_code
_entity_poly.pdbx_strand_id
1 'polypeptide(L)'
;MGRNLQGWHIVVLVVVILLLFGAKRLPDLAKSVGQSMRIFKREVKDLTSDDAPPTAPPAATPAAPVPPASPSTAPAAPPASPQPEPPATPPVDRSSESDQSATS
;
A
#
# COMPACT_ATOMS: atom_id res chain seq x y z
N MET A 1 -41.60 -14.06 -27.94
CA MET A 1 -41.01 -12.89 -28.63
C MET A 1 -40.72 -11.79 -27.61
N GLY A 2 -39.70 -11.94 -26.77
CA GLY A 2 -39.42 -10.95 -25.72
C GLY A 2 -38.52 -11.52 -24.62
N ARG A 3 -37.36 -10.89 -24.42
CA ARG A 3 -36.43 -10.93 -23.26
C ARG A 3 -35.00 -10.50 -23.65
N ASN A 4 -34.74 -10.17 -24.91
CA ASN A 4 -33.44 -9.65 -25.36
C ASN A 4 -33.14 -8.22 -24.88
N LEU A 5 -34.01 -7.58 -24.10
CA LEU A 5 -33.82 -6.20 -23.65
C LEU A 5 -33.03 -6.10 -22.33
N GLN A 6 -33.00 -7.12 -21.48
CA GLN A 6 -32.45 -6.94 -20.13
C GLN A 6 -30.90 -6.86 -20.10
N GLY A 7 -30.22 -7.58 -21.00
CA GLY A 7 -28.75 -7.59 -21.05
C GLY A 7 -28.15 -6.26 -21.52
N TRP A 8 -28.76 -5.61 -22.52
CA TRP A 8 -28.25 -4.37 -23.08
C TRP A 8 -28.33 -3.20 -22.09
N HIS A 9 -29.36 -3.17 -21.24
CA HIS A 9 -29.52 -2.12 -20.23
C HIS A 9 -28.41 -2.17 -19.18
N ILE A 10 -27.99 -3.37 -18.77
CA ILE A 10 -26.87 -3.54 -17.82
C ILE A 10 -25.56 -3.03 -18.44
N VAL A 11 -25.31 -3.33 -19.72
CA VAL A 11 -24.12 -2.83 -20.42
C VAL A 11 -24.11 -1.31 -20.47
N VAL A 12 -25.24 -0.68 -20.84
CA VAL A 12 -25.36 0.78 -20.88
C VAL A 12 -25.15 1.40 -19.49
N LEU A 13 -25.72 0.82 -18.44
CA LEU A 13 -25.54 1.30 -17.07
C LEU A 13 -24.07 1.22 -16.62
N VAL A 14 -23.41 0.10 -16.90
CA VAL A 14 -21.98 -0.10 -16.62
C VAL A 14 -21.16 0.95 -17.38
N VAL A 15 -21.42 1.17 -18.67
CA VAL A 15 -20.73 2.19 -19.47
C VAL A 15 -20.88 3.58 -18.84
N VAL A 16 -22.09 3.99 -18.44
CA VAL A 16 -22.31 5.28 -17.77
C VAL A 16 -21.49 5.39 -16.48
N ILE A 17 -21.48 4.34 -15.64
CA ILE A 17 -20.69 4.31 -14.41
C ILE A 17 -19.18 4.37 -14.73
N LEU A 18 -18.70 3.68 -15.76
CA LEU A 18 -17.30 3.77 -16.21
C LEU A 18 -16.94 5.16 -16.74
N LEU A 19 -17.88 5.89 -17.36
CA LEU A 19 -17.64 7.25 -17.81
C LEU A 19 -17.54 8.23 -16.62
N LEU A 20 -18.39 8.05 -15.59
CA LEU A 20 -18.38 8.89 -14.40
C LEU A 20 -17.17 8.60 -13.48
N PHE A 21 -16.92 7.32 -13.21
CA PHE A 21 -15.87 6.89 -12.29
C PHE A 21 -14.52 6.68 -12.99
N GLY A 22 -14.52 6.43 -14.30
CA GLY A 22 -13.33 6.09 -15.08
C GLY A 22 -12.99 4.59 -15.06
N ALA A 23 -12.44 4.08 -16.16
CA ALA A 23 -12.06 2.67 -16.33
C ALA A 23 -11.02 2.17 -15.30
N LYS A 24 -10.26 3.08 -14.67
CA LYS A 24 -9.23 2.74 -13.68
C LYS A 24 -9.77 2.67 -12.24
N ARG A 25 -10.93 3.25 -11.94
CA ARG A 25 -11.51 3.28 -10.58
C ARG A 25 -12.42 2.10 -10.27
N LEU A 26 -13.15 1.60 -11.27
CA LEU A 26 -13.98 0.40 -11.11
C LEU A 26 -13.20 -0.85 -10.68
N PRO A 27 -12.05 -1.21 -11.30
CA PRO A 27 -11.27 -2.37 -10.85
C PRO A 27 -10.64 -2.18 -9.47
N ASP A 28 -10.37 -0.92 -9.07
CA ASP A 28 -9.79 -0.59 -7.77
C ASP A 28 -10.82 -0.75 -6.65
N LEU A 29 -12.03 -0.21 -6.85
CA LEU A 29 -13.17 -0.38 -5.96
C LEU A 29 -13.63 -1.85 -5.87
N ALA A 30 -13.66 -2.56 -7.00
CA ALA A 30 -14.01 -3.98 -7.01
C ALA A 30 -12.98 -4.82 -6.22
N LYS A 31 -11.69 -4.46 -6.28
CA LYS A 31 -10.63 -5.12 -5.51
C LYS A 31 -10.77 -4.88 -4.01
N SER A 32 -11.01 -3.64 -3.58
CA SER A 32 -11.16 -3.34 -2.14
C SER A 32 -12.41 -3.99 -1.56
N VAL A 33 -13.57 -3.88 -2.23
CA VAL A 33 -14.82 -4.51 -1.82
C VAL A 33 -14.71 -6.04 -1.86
N GLY A 34 -14.09 -6.60 -2.90
CA GLY A 34 -13.89 -8.04 -3.04
C GLY A 34 -12.99 -8.62 -1.94
N GLN A 35 -11.98 -7.87 -1.51
CA GLN A 35 -11.09 -8.28 -0.42
C GLN A 35 -11.83 -8.29 0.93
N SER A 36 -12.59 -7.25 1.25
CA SER A 36 -13.45 -7.20 2.46
C SER A 36 -14.48 -8.34 2.46
N MET A 37 -15.10 -8.59 1.31
CA MET A 37 -16.13 -9.63 1.17
C MET A 37 -15.55 -11.04 1.28
N ARG A 38 -14.29 -11.26 0.85
CA ARG A 38 -13.58 -12.54 1.01
C ARG A 38 -13.24 -12.83 2.47
N ILE A 39 -12.82 -11.81 3.23
CA ILE A 39 -12.51 -11.94 4.66
C ILE A 39 -13.79 -12.28 5.42
N PHE A 40 -14.85 -11.50 5.22
CA PHE A 40 -16.16 -11.77 5.81
C PHE A 40 -16.68 -13.17 5.44
N LYS A 41 -16.53 -13.60 4.17
CA LYS A 41 -16.94 -14.94 3.75
C LYS A 41 -16.18 -16.04 4.49
N ARG A 42 -14.89 -15.84 4.79
CA ARG A 42 -14.06 -16.81 5.52
C ARG A 42 -14.46 -16.89 6.97
N GLU A 43 -14.64 -15.75 7.65
CA GLU A 43 -15.10 -15.73 9.04
C GLU A 43 -16.49 -16.37 9.19
N VAL A 44 -17.43 -16.03 8.31
CA VAL A 44 -18.76 -16.66 8.29
C VAL A 44 -18.69 -18.16 7.95
N LYS A 45 -17.76 -18.56 7.08
CA LYS A 45 -17.53 -19.97 6.73
C LYS A 45 -16.94 -20.73 7.91
N ASP A 46 -16.03 -20.15 8.67
CA ASP A 46 -15.43 -20.75 9.87
C ASP A 46 -16.52 -21.07 10.91
N LEU A 47 -17.39 -20.11 11.18
CA LEU A 47 -18.55 -20.27 12.08
C LEU A 47 -19.53 -21.35 11.62
N THR A 48 -19.63 -21.59 10.31
CA THR A 48 -20.54 -22.62 9.75
C THR A 48 -19.85 -23.97 9.50
N SER A 49 -18.51 -24.03 9.52
CA SER A 49 -17.72 -25.20 9.11
C SER A 49 -17.10 -25.95 10.30
N ASP A 50 -17.48 -25.65 11.53
CA ASP A 50 -17.11 -26.41 12.74
C ASP A 50 -17.48 -27.92 12.62
N ASP A 51 -18.29 -28.31 11.62
CA ASP A 51 -18.71 -29.68 11.32
C ASP A 51 -18.07 -30.29 10.03
N ALA A 52 -17.13 -29.63 9.34
CA ALA A 52 -16.58 -30.12 8.06
C ALA A 52 -15.04 -30.01 7.92
N PRO A 53 -14.34 -31.04 7.39
CA PRO A 53 -12.88 -31.05 7.29
C PRO A 53 -12.31 -29.96 6.35
N PRO A 54 -11.10 -29.45 6.63
CA PRO A 54 -10.57 -28.26 5.98
C PRO A 54 -10.25 -28.51 4.50
N THR A 55 -11.00 -27.87 3.61
CA THR A 55 -10.64 -27.78 2.19
C THR A 55 -9.63 -26.66 2.01
N ALA A 56 -8.41 -27.00 1.56
CA ALA A 56 -7.30 -26.07 1.36
C ALA A 56 -7.72 -24.83 0.53
N PRO A 57 -7.25 -23.62 0.90
CA PRO A 57 -7.64 -22.40 0.21
C PRO A 57 -7.12 -22.38 -1.24
N PRO A 58 -7.92 -21.91 -2.22
CA PRO A 58 -7.43 -21.73 -3.58
C PRO A 58 -6.35 -20.65 -3.57
N ALA A 59 -5.14 -21.04 -3.98
CA ALA A 59 -4.04 -20.15 -4.30
C ALA A 59 -4.48 -19.17 -5.40
N ALA A 60 -4.85 -17.96 -5.01
CA ALA A 60 -4.97 -16.86 -5.94
C ALA A 60 -3.60 -16.20 -6.04
N THR A 61 -2.85 -16.55 -7.07
CA THR A 61 -1.68 -15.81 -7.54
C THR A 61 -2.15 -14.75 -8.53
N PRO A 62 -2.17 -13.45 -8.19
CA PRO A 62 -1.89 -12.44 -9.19
C PRO A 62 -0.39 -12.49 -9.45
N ALA A 63 0.01 -12.93 -10.64
CA ALA A 63 1.36 -12.70 -11.12
C ALA A 63 1.61 -11.19 -11.06
N ALA A 64 2.43 -10.75 -10.09
CA ALA A 64 3.02 -9.43 -10.15
C ALA A 64 3.85 -9.37 -11.43
N PRO A 65 3.70 -8.35 -12.29
CA PRO A 65 4.64 -8.16 -13.38
C PRO A 65 6.00 -7.96 -12.75
N VAL A 66 6.93 -8.86 -13.07
CA VAL A 66 8.33 -8.74 -12.67
C VAL A 66 8.82 -7.40 -13.23
N PRO A 67 9.38 -6.48 -12.41
CA PRO A 67 10.18 -5.41 -12.97
C PRO A 67 11.35 -6.08 -13.71
N PRO A 68 11.67 -5.69 -14.96
CA PRO A 68 12.88 -6.18 -15.59
C PRO A 68 14.05 -5.77 -14.68
N ALA A 69 14.74 -6.79 -14.16
CA ALA A 69 16.03 -6.63 -13.55
C ALA A 69 16.89 -5.83 -14.52
N SER A 70 17.30 -4.63 -14.13
CA SER A 70 18.39 -3.94 -14.81
C SER A 70 19.69 -4.58 -14.31
N PRO A 71 20.44 -5.31 -15.15
CA PRO A 71 21.74 -5.82 -14.75
C PRO A 71 22.74 -4.66 -14.94
N SER A 72 22.87 -3.80 -13.93
CA SER A 72 24.01 -2.87 -13.88
C SER A 72 24.99 -3.35 -12.81
N THR A 73 25.82 -4.30 -13.25
CA THR A 73 27.26 -4.36 -13.00
C THR A 73 27.80 -3.71 -11.72
N ALA A 74 28.32 -4.57 -10.85
CA ALA A 74 29.55 -4.41 -10.06
C ALA A 74 29.63 -3.26 -9.03
N PRO A 75 29.98 -3.57 -7.76
CA PRO A 75 30.44 -2.60 -6.76
C PRO A 75 31.73 -1.90 -7.25
N ALA A 76 31.57 -0.78 -7.94
CA ALA A 76 32.65 0.15 -8.18
C ALA A 76 32.90 0.93 -6.88
N ALA A 77 33.95 0.54 -6.18
CA ALA A 77 34.81 1.31 -5.28
C ALA A 77 34.15 2.28 -4.26
N PRO A 78 34.50 2.18 -2.96
CA PRO A 78 34.14 3.22 -2.01
C PRO A 78 34.76 4.55 -2.49
N PRO A 79 33.99 5.64 -2.65
CA PRO A 79 34.60 6.94 -2.62
C PRO A 79 35.13 7.10 -1.20
N ALA A 80 36.43 6.89 -1.05
CA ALA A 80 37.20 7.51 0.01
C ALA A 80 37.11 9.02 -0.22
N SER A 81 35.97 9.61 0.15
CA SER A 81 35.88 11.03 0.42
C SER A 81 36.41 11.22 1.84
N PRO A 82 37.47 12.03 2.03
CA PRO A 82 37.98 12.34 3.35
C PRO A 82 36.84 12.90 4.19
N GLN A 83 36.70 12.38 5.40
CA GLN A 83 36.03 13.09 6.48
C GLN A 83 37.04 14.10 7.04
N PRO A 84 36.87 15.41 6.80
CA PRO A 84 37.23 16.45 7.74
C PRO A 84 35.91 17.07 8.20
N GLU A 85 35.39 16.57 9.32
CA GLU A 85 35.52 17.25 10.62
C GLU A 85 34.40 18.30 10.77
N PRO A 86 33.44 18.08 11.71
CA PRO A 86 32.40 19.06 11.97
C PRO A 86 33.07 20.40 12.33
N PRO A 87 32.60 21.56 11.83
CA PRO A 87 33.00 22.81 12.44
C PRO A 87 32.60 22.70 13.89
N ALA A 88 33.60 22.62 14.76
CA ALA A 88 33.46 22.79 16.19
C ALA A 88 32.73 24.12 16.37
N THR A 89 31.40 24.06 16.55
CA THR A 89 30.71 25.11 17.25
C THR A 89 31.38 25.12 18.63
N PRO A 90 32.10 26.19 18.98
CA PRO A 90 32.72 26.27 20.29
C PRO A 90 31.65 25.98 21.33
N PRO A 91 31.96 25.26 22.41
CA PRO A 91 31.05 25.16 23.53
C PRO A 91 30.69 26.60 23.92
N VAL A 92 29.44 26.98 23.66
CA VAL A 92 28.89 28.22 24.17
C VAL A 92 28.98 28.06 25.67
N ASP A 93 29.92 28.82 26.24
CA ASP A 93 30.15 28.96 27.66
C ASP A 93 28.84 29.41 28.31
N ARG A 94 28.03 28.44 28.77
CA ARG A 94 26.87 28.69 29.65
C ARG A 94 27.35 29.01 31.09
N SER A 95 28.65 29.17 31.30
CA SER A 95 29.27 29.47 32.58
C SER A 95 29.15 30.94 32.99
N SER A 96 28.42 31.77 32.23
CA SER A 96 28.25 33.21 32.50
C SER A 96 26.84 33.63 32.99
N GLU A 97 25.91 32.69 33.25
CA GLU A 97 24.54 32.99 33.70
C GLU A 97 24.24 32.63 35.17
N SER A 98 25.27 32.36 35.98
CA SER A 98 25.12 31.97 37.40
C SER A 98 25.47 33.06 38.43
N ASP A 99 25.63 34.34 38.05
CA ASP A 99 26.02 35.41 38.98
C ASP A 99 25.02 36.59 39.12
N GLN A 100 23.84 36.56 38.49
CA GLN A 100 22.85 37.64 38.61
C GLN A 100 21.45 37.13 38.99
N SER A 101 21.30 36.62 40.22
CA SER A 101 20.03 36.76 40.97
C SER A 101 20.20 36.84 42.48
N ALA A 102 21.41 37.19 42.95
CA ALA A 102 21.63 37.62 44.33
C ALA A 102 21.66 39.16 44.38
N THR A 103 20.54 39.81 44.06
CA THR A 103 20.16 41.14 44.57
C THR A 103 18.81 41.55 43.96
N SER A 104 17.73 41.28 44.69
CA SER A 104 16.71 42.26 45.10
C SER A 104 15.45 41.58 45.63
#